data_AF-A0A7V7DR74-F1
#
_entry.id   AF-A0A7V7DR74-F1
#
_cell.length_a   1.000
_cell.length_b   1.000
_cell.length_c   1.000
_cell.angle_alpha   90.00
_cell.angle_beta   90.00
_cell.angle_gamma   90.00
#
_symmetry.space_group_name_H-M   'P 1'
#
loop_
_entity.id
_entity.type
_entity.pdbx_description
1 polymer ?
#
loop_
_entity_poly.entity_id
_entity_poly.type
_entity_poly.pdbx_seq_one_letter_code
_entity_poly.pdbx_strand_id
1 'polypeptide(L)'
;TAVDAGTRACRFMVQDMIGAVLPAFRRTQSWGNNLLATGIAVAMWGYILYTGVVDPLGGINTLWPLFGIANQMLAGVALIMCSVVLFKMKRQHYAWVTMFPASWLLICTLTAGLQKVFSDSPAIGFLAQAKKFGTALAEGKLVGPAKTMEQMNQIVFNAYVDASLAIGFVLVVLSVLFYGILSVRKAMSNDLPTAIEAGGPQEVGHA
;
A
#
# COMPACT_ATOMS: atom_id res chain seq x y z
N THR A 1 -0.44 5.99 -22.63
CA THR A 1 -1.47 4.99 -22.27
C THR A 1 -1.50 4.66 -20.79
N ALA A 2 -0.40 4.23 -20.15
CA ALA A 2 -0.40 3.87 -18.72
C ALA A 2 -0.65 5.07 -17.78
N VAL A 3 -0.06 6.23 -18.05
CA VAL A 3 -0.24 7.44 -17.24
C VAL A 3 -1.68 7.95 -17.25
N ASP A 4 -2.38 7.86 -18.39
CA ASP A 4 -3.79 8.25 -18.49
C ASP A 4 -4.68 7.33 -17.63
N ALA A 5 -4.55 6.02 -17.79
CA ALA A 5 -5.29 5.04 -17.00
C ALA A 5 -4.98 5.18 -15.50
N GLY A 6 -3.70 5.37 -15.16
CA GLY A 6 -3.25 5.61 -13.78
C GLY A 6 -3.80 6.90 -13.18
N THR A 7 -3.90 7.98 -13.95
CA THR A 7 -4.48 9.25 -13.49
C THR A 7 -5.97 9.10 -13.20
N ARG A 8 -6.71 8.34 -14.02
CA ARG A 8 -8.11 8.02 -13.77
C ARG A 8 -8.30 7.20 -12.49
N ALA A 9 -7.50 6.15 -12.30
CA ALA A 9 -7.52 5.35 -11.08
C ALA A 9 -7.14 6.19 -9.84
N CYS A 10 -6.08 6.98 -9.93
CA CYS A 10 -5.62 7.87 -8.86
C CYS A 10 -6.69 8.89 -8.46
N ARG A 11 -7.38 9.49 -9.43
CA ARG A 11 -8.52 10.38 -9.16
C ARG A 11 -9.61 9.68 -8.34
N PHE A 12 -9.98 8.44 -8.70
CA PHE A 12 -10.97 7.69 -7.94
C PHE A 12 -10.48 7.34 -6.53
N MET A 13 -9.20 6.99 -6.35
CA MET A 13 -8.62 6.73 -5.03
C MET A 13 -8.60 7.99 -4.15
N VAL A 14 -8.21 9.14 -4.71
CA VAL A 14 -8.24 10.44 -4.02
C VAL A 14 -9.67 10.80 -3.61
N GLN A 15 -10.64 10.57 -4.50
CA GLN A 15 -12.05 10.81 -4.20
C GLN A 15 -12.59 9.89 -3.10
N ASP A 16 -12.17 8.62 -3.09
CA ASP A 16 -12.58 7.67 -2.05
C ASP A 16 -11.98 8.04 -0.69
N MET A 17 -10.69 8.40 -0.66
CA MET A 17 -9.99 8.81 0.57
C MET A 17 -10.55 10.12 1.13
N ILE A 18 -10.73 11.15 0.31
CA ILE A 18 -11.36 12.42 0.74
C ILE A 18 -12.84 12.18 1.08
N GLY A 19 -13.52 11.32 0.32
CA GLY A 19 -14.92 10.95 0.52
C GLY A 19 -15.18 10.20 1.83
N ALA A 20 -14.18 9.52 2.39
CA ALA A 20 -14.25 8.87 3.70
C ALA A 20 -14.32 9.89 4.86
N VAL A 21 -13.70 11.07 4.70
CA VAL A 21 -13.70 12.15 5.71
C VAL A 21 -14.78 13.19 5.42
N LEU A 22 -15.00 13.50 4.14
CA LEU A 22 -15.96 14.49 3.65
C LEU A 22 -16.97 13.82 2.69
N PRO A 23 -18.17 13.43 3.16
CA PRO A 23 -19.17 12.73 2.34
C PRO A 23 -19.59 13.46 1.05
N ALA A 24 -19.39 14.78 1.00
CA ALA A 24 -19.65 15.60 -0.18
C ALA A 24 -18.77 15.21 -1.39
N PHE A 25 -17.58 14.64 -1.17
CA PHE A 25 -16.68 14.16 -2.23
C PHE A 25 -17.09 12.81 -2.82
N ARG A 26 -17.99 12.05 -2.18
CA ARG A 26 -18.56 10.82 -2.76
C ARG A 26 -19.51 11.08 -3.93
N ARG A 27 -19.97 12.32 -4.13
CA ARG A 27 -20.82 12.70 -5.26
C ARG A 27 -19.97 12.88 -6.52
N THR A 28 -19.77 11.79 -7.26
CA THR A 28 -19.01 11.72 -8.53
C THR A 28 -19.57 12.59 -9.68
N GLN A 29 -20.77 13.15 -9.51
CA GLN A 29 -21.41 14.07 -10.46
C GLN A 29 -21.00 15.54 -10.29
N SER A 30 -20.25 15.89 -9.24
CA SER A 30 -19.76 17.26 -9.03
C SER A 30 -18.55 17.56 -9.94
N TRP A 31 -18.74 18.46 -10.91
CA TRP A 31 -17.68 18.91 -11.81
C TRP A 31 -16.49 19.52 -11.06
N GLY A 32 -16.76 20.32 -10.01
CA GLY A 32 -15.73 20.93 -9.17
C GLY A 32 -14.90 19.92 -8.38
N ASN A 33 -15.53 18.92 -7.78
CA ASN A 33 -14.82 17.88 -7.01
C ASN A 33 -14.01 16.96 -7.94
N ASN A 34 -14.51 16.70 -9.14
CA ASN A 34 -13.79 15.96 -10.18
C ASN A 34 -12.55 16.74 -10.66
N LEU A 35 -12.68 18.05 -10.90
CA LEU A 35 -11.56 18.88 -11.32
C LEU A 35 -10.49 18.99 -10.23
N LEU A 36 -10.88 19.19 -8.97
CA LEU A 36 -9.93 19.23 -7.85
C LEU A 36 -9.20 17.90 -7.66
N ALA A 37 -9.93 16.78 -7.65
CA ALA A 37 -9.32 15.46 -7.51
C ALA A 37 -8.36 15.14 -8.67
N THR A 38 -8.70 15.57 -9.89
CA THR A 38 -7.82 15.44 -11.05
C THR A 38 -6.58 16.34 -10.91
N GLY A 39 -6.75 17.58 -10.47
CA GLY A 39 -5.65 18.50 -10.23
C GLY A 39 -4.67 17.97 -9.18
N ILE A 40 -5.18 17.40 -8.08
CA ILE A 40 -4.37 16.72 -7.06
C ILE A 40 -3.64 15.52 -7.66
N ALA A 41 -4.33 14.66 -8.42
CA ALA A 41 -3.72 13.50 -9.06
C ALA A 41 -2.59 13.90 -10.03
N VAL A 42 -2.80 14.91 -10.87
CA VAL A 42 -1.79 15.41 -11.82
C VAL A 42 -0.63 16.07 -11.08
N ALA A 43 -0.89 16.85 -10.03
CA ALA A 43 0.16 17.47 -9.22
C ALA A 43 1.06 16.42 -8.54
N MET A 44 0.47 15.34 -8.00
CA MET A 44 1.23 14.24 -7.40
C MET A 44 2.11 13.53 -8.43
N TRP A 45 1.60 13.24 -9.64
CA TRP A 45 2.41 12.71 -10.73
C TRP A 45 3.54 13.66 -11.14
N GLY A 46 3.24 14.95 -11.24
CA GLY A 46 4.23 16.00 -11.54
C GLY A 46 5.32 16.08 -10.49
N TYR A 47 4.98 15.94 -9.21
CA TYR A 47 5.94 15.93 -8.11
C TYR A 47 6.87 14.71 -8.16
N ILE A 48 6.34 13.52 -8.47
CA ILE A 48 7.15 12.30 -8.65
C ILE A 48 8.12 12.46 -9.83
N LEU A 49 7.68 13.06 -10.94
CA LEU A 49 8.56 13.35 -12.07
C LEU A 49 9.64 14.36 -11.71
N TYR A 50 9.28 15.44 -11.01
CA TYR A 50 10.22 16.47 -10.57
C TYR A 50 11.30 15.88 -9.65
N THR A 51 10.90 15.14 -8.62
CA THR A 51 11.83 14.46 -7.71
C THR A 51 12.69 13.41 -8.43
N GLY A 52 12.10 12.65 -9.35
CA GLY A 52 12.81 11.67 -10.17
C GLY A 52 13.91 12.27 -11.06
N VAL A 53 13.77 13.51 -11.50
CA VAL A 53 14.74 14.21 -12.37
C VAL A 53 15.75 15.02 -11.56
N VAL A 54 15.33 15.66 -10.47
CA VAL A 54 16.16 16.63 -9.72
C VAL A 54 17.03 15.97 -8.64
N ASP A 55 16.66 14.81 -8.11
CA ASP A 55 17.44 14.13 -7.06
C ASP A 55 18.35 13.01 -7.64
N PRO A 56 19.66 13.26 -7.83
CA PRO A 56 20.61 12.29 -8.38
C PRO A 56 20.98 11.15 -7.41
N LEU A 57 20.65 11.26 -6.12
CA LEU A 57 20.99 10.27 -5.09
C LEU A 57 19.77 9.44 -4.67
N GLY A 58 18.56 9.97 -4.85
CA GLY A 58 17.34 9.42 -4.28
C GLY A 58 16.11 9.37 -5.18
N GLY A 59 16.14 9.84 -6.44
CA GLY A 59 14.97 9.86 -7.33
C GLY A 59 14.45 8.47 -7.77
N ILE A 60 14.60 8.13 -9.06
CA ILE A 60 14.08 6.87 -9.64
C ILE A 60 14.59 5.61 -8.91
N ASN A 61 15.81 5.67 -8.36
CA ASN A 61 16.47 4.53 -7.70
C ASN A 61 15.81 4.12 -6.36
N THR A 62 15.14 5.04 -5.66
CA THR A 62 14.40 4.70 -4.43
C THR A 62 12.95 4.33 -4.71
N LEU A 63 12.36 4.90 -5.78
CA LEU A 63 11.00 4.58 -6.22
C LEU A 63 10.88 3.12 -6.68
N TRP A 64 11.92 2.57 -7.32
CA TRP A 64 11.86 1.22 -7.87
C TRP A 64 11.66 0.11 -6.82
N PRO A 65 12.44 0.07 -5.72
CA PRO A 65 12.15 -0.80 -4.58
C PRO A 65 10.76 -0.59 -3.97
N LEU A 66 10.30 0.66 -3.87
CA LEU A 66 9.00 0.99 -3.29
C LEU A 66 7.84 0.42 -4.12
N PHE A 67 7.92 0.50 -5.44
CA PHE A 67 6.97 -0.15 -6.35
C PHE A 67 6.93 -1.67 -6.15
N GLY A 68 8.09 -2.31 -6.00
CA GLY A 68 8.17 -3.74 -5.75
C GLY A 68 7.46 -4.16 -4.46
N ILE A 69 7.69 -3.45 -3.37
CA ILE A 69 7.07 -3.71 -2.06
C ILE A 69 5.56 -3.45 -2.13
N ALA A 70 5.14 -2.30 -2.68
CA ALA A 70 3.73 -1.95 -2.80
C ALA A 70 2.94 -2.97 -3.64
N ASN A 71 3.52 -3.45 -4.75
CA ASN A 71 2.87 -4.45 -5.61
C ASN A 71 2.70 -5.80 -4.89
N GLN A 72 3.70 -6.23 -4.13
CA GLN A 72 3.58 -7.45 -3.32
C GLN A 72 2.47 -7.31 -2.27
N MET A 73 2.42 -6.17 -1.56
CA MET A 73 1.38 -5.91 -0.57
C MET A 73 -0.02 -5.87 -1.18
N LEU A 74 -0.18 -5.24 -2.36
CA LEU A 74 -1.43 -5.24 -3.11
C LEU A 74 -1.84 -6.65 -3.55
N ALA A 75 -0.89 -7.45 -4.04
CA ALA A 75 -1.14 -8.85 -4.39
C ALA A 75 -1.59 -9.67 -3.17
N GLY A 76 -0.99 -9.44 -2.01
CA GLY A 76 -1.41 -10.06 -0.75
C GLY A 76 -2.86 -9.72 -0.39
N VAL A 77 -3.22 -8.43 -0.44
CA VAL A 77 -4.60 -7.96 -0.19
C VAL A 77 -5.59 -8.56 -1.19
N ALA A 78 -5.23 -8.59 -2.48
CA ALA A 78 -6.07 -9.17 -3.52
C ALA A 78 -6.33 -10.67 -3.28
N LEU A 79 -5.30 -11.45 -2.96
CA LEU A 79 -5.44 -12.90 -2.70
C LEU A 79 -6.23 -13.18 -1.42
N ILE A 80 -6.07 -12.36 -0.37
CA ILE A 80 -6.93 -12.43 0.82
C ILE A 80 -8.39 -12.19 0.42
N MET A 81 -8.67 -11.17 -0.39
CA MET A 81 -10.03 -10.86 -0.83
C MET A 81 -10.63 -11.95 -1.71
N CYS A 82 -9.88 -12.50 -2.66
CA CYS A 82 -10.32 -13.65 -3.45
C CYS A 82 -10.65 -14.85 -2.56
N SER A 83 -9.82 -15.11 -1.54
CA SER A 83 -10.08 -16.19 -0.57
C SER A 83 -11.39 -15.97 0.18
N VAL A 84 -11.61 -14.76 0.71
CA VAL A 84 -12.87 -14.40 1.39
C VAL A 84 -14.08 -14.61 0.49
N VAL A 85 -14.00 -14.19 -0.78
CA VAL A 85 -15.09 -14.36 -1.75
C VAL A 85 -15.39 -15.84 -2.00
N LEU A 86 -14.38 -16.70 -2.16
CA LEU A 86 -14.58 -18.15 -2.34
C LEU A 86 -15.31 -18.78 -1.16
N PHE A 87 -14.98 -18.40 0.07
CA PHE A 87 -15.70 -18.86 1.26
C PHE A 87 -17.13 -18.33 1.31
N LYS A 88 -17.36 -17.06 0.95
CA LYS A 88 -18.72 -16.48 0.87
C LYS A 88 -19.59 -17.13 -0.21
N MET A 89 -18.98 -17.65 -1.28
CA MET A 89 -19.65 -18.42 -2.34
C MET A 89 -19.77 -19.92 -2.04
N LYS A 90 -19.34 -20.39 -0.86
CA LYS A 90 -19.32 -21.83 -0.50
C LYS A 90 -18.48 -22.71 -1.43
N ARG A 91 -17.49 -22.12 -2.10
CA ARG A 91 -16.50 -22.78 -2.97
C ARG A 91 -15.16 -23.00 -2.25
N GLN A 92 -15.24 -23.35 -0.97
CA GLN A 92 -14.08 -23.47 -0.08
C GLN A 92 -13.09 -24.56 -0.51
N HIS A 93 -13.52 -25.55 -1.29
CA HIS A 93 -12.62 -26.57 -1.86
C HIS A 93 -11.63 -26.00 -2.88
N TYR A 94 -11.88 -24.84 -3.47
CA TYR A 94 -10.93 -24.14 -4.33
C TYR A 94 -10.10 -23.09 -3.59
N ALA A 95 -10.39 -22.80 -2.31
CA ALA A 95 -9.74 -21.72 -1.57
C ALA A 95 -8.23 -21.92 -1.38
N TRP A 96 -7.74 -23.17 -1.44
CA TRP A 96 -6.30 -23.45 -1.37
C TRP A 96 -5.52 -22.78 -2.52
N VAL A 97 -6.14 -22.60 -3.70
CA VAL A 97 -5.51 -21.98 -4.88
C VAL A 97 -5.13 -20.52 -4.59
N THR A 98 -5.92 -19.82 -3.78
CA THR A 98 -5.63 -18.45 -3.37
C THR A 98 -4.86 -18.38 -2.06
N MET A 99 -5.19 -19.25 -1.09
CA MET A 99 -4.58 -19.23 0.24
C MET A 99 -3.12 -19.66 0.26
N PHE A 100 -2.72 -20.65 -0.55
CA PHE A 100 -1.34 -21.11 -0.60
C PHE A 100 -0.38 -20.00 -1.09
N PRO A 101 -0.58 -19.39 -2.27
CA PRO A 101 0.26 -18.28 -2.71
C PRO A 101 0.11 -17.05 -1.80
N ALA A 102 -1.07 -16.78 -1.23
CA ALA A 102 -1.24 -15.71 -0.25
C ALA A 102 -0.34 -15.91 0.97
N SER A 103 -0.33 -17.11 1.53
CA SER A 103 0.44 -17.42 2.74
C SER A 103 1.93 -17.25 2.48
N TRP A 104 2.43 -17.79 1.37
CA TRP A 104 3.82 -17.63 0.97
C TRP A 104 4.19 -16.16 0.78
N LEU A 105 3.38 -15.42 0.03
CA LEU A 105 3.63 -14.02 -0.26
C LEU A 105 3.62 -13.18 1.03
N LEU A 106 2.62 -13.37 1.90
CA LEU A 106 2.52 -12.66 3.16
C LEU A 106 3.72 -12.95 4.07
N ILE A 107 4.17 -14.20 4.16
CA ILE A 107 5.37 -14.55 4.94
C ILE A 107 6.59 -13.78 4.41
N CYS A 108 6.85 -13.82 3.11
CA CYS A 108 7.99 -13.13 2.51
C CYS A 108 7.90 -11.61 2.69
N THR A 109 6.75 -11.01 2.39
CA THR A 109 6.56 -9.56 2.42
C THR A 109 6.56 -9.01 3.85
N LEU A 110 5.92 -9.69 4.81
CA LEU A 110 5.94 -9.28 6.21
C LEU A 110 7.34 -9.44 6.81
N THR A 111 8.04 -10.54 6.51
CA THR A 111 9.42 -10.75 6.97
C THR A 111 10.35 -9.66 6.42
N ALA A 112 10.27 -9.38 5.11
CA ALA A 112 11.06 -8.32 4.49
C ALA A 112 10.72 -6.93 5.06
N GLY A 113 9.44 -6.63 5.29
CA GLY A 113 8.98 -5.38 5.90
C GLY A 113 9.53 -5.20 7.31
N LEU A 114 9.47 -6.24 8.16
CA LEU A 114 10.03 -6.21 9.50
C LEU A 114 11.55 -6.06 9.50
N GLN A 115 12.26 -6.76 8.62
CA GLN A 115 13.71 -6.59 8.46
C GLN A 115 14.07 -5.18 8.01
N LYS A 116 13.30 -4.58 7.08
CA LYS A 116 13.50 -3.21 6.62
C LYS A 116 13.33 -2.17 7.72
N VAL A 117 12.47 -2.42 8.72
CA VAL A 117 12.27 -1.51 9.84
C VAL A 117 13.31 -1.75 10.94
N PHE A 118 13.48 -3.01 11.37
CA PHE A 118 14.14 -3.36 12.63
C PHE A 118 15.52 -4.01 12.49
N SER A 119 16.02 -4.27 11.27
CA SER A 119 17.36 -4.87 11.12
C SER A 119 18.45 -3.93 11.66
N ASP A 120 19.39 -4.50 12.41
CA ASP A 120 20.54 -3.78 12.96
C ASP A 120 21.54 -3.35 11.88
N SER A 121 21.48 -3.94 10.69
CA SER A 121 22.35 -3.60 9.57
C SER A 121 21.87 -2.31 8.88
N PRO A 122 22.68 -1.24 8.83
CA PRO A 122 22.32 0.01 8.16
C PRO A 122 22.10 -0.12 6.64
N ALA A 123 22.50 -1.25 6.04
CA ALA A 123 22.23 -1.54 4.63
C ALA A 123 20.80 -2.08 4.41
N ILE A 124 20.16 -2.58 5.46
CA ILE A 124 18.86 -3.24 5.39
C ILE A 124 17.82 -2.43 6.16
N GLY A 125 18.11 -2.09 7.42
CA GLY A 125 17.20 -1.44 8.36
C GLY A 125 17.23 0.08 8.29
N PHE A 126 16.06 0.69 8.12
CA PHE A 126 15.89 2.14 8.08
C PHE A 126 16.25 2.81 9.42
N LEU A 127 15.88 2.21 10.55
CA LEU A 127 16.22 2.76 11.87
C LEU A 127 17.74 2.70 12.13
N ALA A 128 18.40 1.60 11.72
CA ALA A 128 19.85 1.48 11.81
C ALA A 128 20.57 2.47 10.89
N GLN A 129 20.02 2.73 9.70
CA GLN A 129 20.51 3.75 8.78
C GLN A 129 20.39 5.16 9.40
N ALA A 130 19.21 5.51 9.92
CA ALA A 130 18.98 6.77 10.61
C ALA A 130 19.96 6.98 11.78
N LYS A 131 20.22 5.94 12.57
CA LYS A 131 21.18 5.97 13.68
C LYS A 131 22.62 6.20 13.19
N LYS A 132 23.05 5.49 12.14
CA LYS A 132 24.41 5.62 11.58
C LYS A 132 24.67 7.03 11.06
N PHE A 133 23.79 7.55 10.21
CA PHE A 133 23.95 8.89 9.64
C PHE A 133 23.69 9.99 10.67
N GLY A 134 22.79 9.77 11.64
CA GLY A 134 22.55 10.67 12.77
C GLY A 134 23.77 10.82 13.69
N THR A 135 24.45 9.71 13.98
CA THR A 135 25.69 9.73 14.78
C THR A 135 26.80 10.48 14.03
N ALA A 136 26.94 10.25 12.72
CA ALA A 136 27.93 10.95 11.92
C ALA A 136 27.64 12.46 11.77
N LEU A 137 26.36 12.85 11.69
CA LEU A 137 25.93 14.25 11.78
C LEU A 137 26.36 14.88 13.10
N ALA A 138 26.15 14.19 14.23
CA ALA A 138 26.54 14.70 15.55
C ALA A 138 28.06 14.84 15.69
N GLU A 139 28.84 13.96 15.06
CA GLU A 139 30.30 14.00 15.04
C GLU A 139 30.89 14.97 14.01
N GLY A 140 30.06 15.62 13.18
CA GLY A 140 30.50 16.47 12.08
C GLY A 140 31.24 15.72 10.96
N LYS A 141 31.09 14.38 10.89
CA LYS A 141 31.76 13.53 9.91
C LYS A 141 30.87 13.30 8.71
N LEU A 142 31.36 13.66 7.53
CA LEU A 142 30.65 13.45 6.28
C LEU A 142 30.89 12.01 5.80
N VAL A 143 29.83 11.20 5.78
CA VAL A 143 29.90 9.78 5.39
C VAL A 143 29.18 9.58 4.06
N GLY A 144 29.84 8.91 3.13
CA GLY A 144 29.23 8.52 1.86
C GLY A 144 27.95 7.69 2.07
N PRO A 145 26.90 7.87 1.25
CA PRO A 145 26.88 8.55 -0.05
C PRO A 145 26.59 10.07 -0.02
N ALA A 146 26.37 10.68 1.15
CA ALA A 146 26.14 12.11 1.25
C ALA A 146 27.39 12.90 0.83
N LYS A 147 27.20 13.97 0.04
CA LYS A 147 28.26 14.91 -0.36
C LYS A 147 28.23 16.22 0.43
N THR A 148 27.13 16.50 1.12
CA THR A 148 26.95 17.67 1.98
C THR A 148 26.31 17.28 3.31
N MET A 149 26.47 18.13 4.33
CA MET A 149 25.83 17.94 5.63
C MET A 149 24.29 17.94 5.52
N GLU A 150 23.75 18.77 4.62
CA GLU A 150 22.31 18.86 4.37
C GLU A 150 21.76 17.57 3.75
N GLN A 151 22.48 16.97 2.79
CA GLN A 151 22.13 15.65 2.26
C GLN A 151 22.15 14.56 3.34
N MET A 152 23.03 14.67 4.33
CA MET A 152 23.08 13.71 5.42
C MET A 152 21.85 13.83 6.35
N ASN A 153 21.38 15.06 6.62
CA ASN A 153 20.11 15.29 7.32
C ASN A 153 18.91 14.75 6.51
N GLN A 154 18.90 14.93 5.19
CA GLN A 154 17.87 14.38 4.31
C GLN A 154 17.84 12.85 4.37
N ILE A 155 19.00 12.17 4.37
CA ILE A 155 19.07 10.70 4.51
C ILE A 155 18.45 10.24 5.82
N VAL A 156 18.74 10.93 6.94
CA VAL A 156 18.15 10.58 8.25
C VAL A 156 16.65 10.80 8.25
N PHE A 157 16.17 11.94 7.74
CA PHE A 157 14.75 12.21 7.64
C PHE A 157 14.02 11.19 6.77
N ASN A 158 14.55 10.89 5.59
CA ASN A 158 13.99 9.91 4.67
C ASN A 158 13.97 8.51 5.31
N ALA A 159 15.01 8.12 6.03
CA ALA A 159 15.03 6.85 6.73
C ALA A 159 13.92 6.73 7.80
N TYR A 160 13.63 7.80 8.54
CA TYR A 160 12.48 7.79 9.46
C TYR A 160 11.14 7.76 8.74
N VAL A 161 11.00 8.50 7.64
CA VAL A 161 9.79 8.47 6.80
C VAL A 161 9.56 7.06 6.25
N ASP A 162 10.58 6.43 5.67
CA ASP A 162 10.53 5.08 5.13
C ASP A 162 10.21 4.04 6.21
N ALA A 163 10.81 4.16 7.40
CA ALA A 163 10.48 3.30 8.54
C ALA A 163 9.00 3.43 8.94
N SER A 164 8.49 4.66 9.04
CA SER A 164 7.10 4.92 9.40
C SER A 164 6.11 4.40 8.36
N LEU A 165 6.41 4.59 7.07
CA LEU A 165 5.61 4.08 5.95
C LEU A 165 5.61 2.55 5.93
N ALA A 166 6.77 1.92 6.10
CA ALA A 166 6.89 0.47 6.14
C ALA A 166 6.06 -0.14 7.30
N ILE A 167 6.13 0.44 8.50
CA ILE A 167 5.27 0.03 9.63
C ILE A 167 3.79 0.20 9.28
N GLY A 168 3.40 1.36 8.73
CA GLY A 168 2.02 1.62 8.33
C GLY A 168 1.49 0.59 7.34
N PHE A 169 2.27 0.26 6.31
CA PHE A 169 1.91 -0.76 5.34
C PHE A 169 1.76 -2.17 5.97
N VAL A 170 2.69 -2.57 6.84
CA VAL A 170 2.59 -3.84 7.56
C VAL A 170 1.31 -3.90 8.39
N LEU A 171 0.97 -2.81 9.10
CA LEU A 171 -0.27 -2.73 9.88
C LEU A 171 -1.53 -2.83 9.01
N VAL A 172 -1.54 -2.20 7.84
CA VAL A 172 -2.66 -2.30 6.88
C VAL A 172 -2.83 -3.74 6.41
N VAL A 173 -1.75 -4.40 5.97
CA VAL A 173 -1.80 -5.80 5.51
C VAL A 173 -2.28 -6.73 6.62
N LEU A 174 -1.76 -6.57 7.84
CA LEU A 174 -2.20 -7.37 9.00
C LEU A 174 -3.67 -7.12 9.35
N SER A 175 -4.14 -5.88 9.25
CA SER A 175 -5.55 -5.53 9.47
C SER A 175 -6.45 -6.20 8.43
N VAL A 176 -6.09 -6.15 7.16
CA VAL A 176 -6.83 -6.81 6.08
C VAL A 176 -6.85 -8.32 6.27
N LEU A 177 -5.71 -8.92 6.64
CA LEU A 177 -5.64 -10.36 6.95
C LEU A 177 -6.57 -10.71 8.12
N PHE A 178 -6.53 -9.94 9.19
CA PHE A 178 -7.39 -10.12 10.37
C PHE A 178 -8.88 -10.06 10.01
N TYR A 179 -9.32 -8.98 9.33
CA TYR A 179 -10.72 -8.85 8.89
C TYR A 179 -11.10 -9.92 7.85
N GLY A 180 -10.16 -10.34 7.00
CA GLY A 180 -10.35 -11.44 6.06
C GLY A 180 -10.65 -12.76 6.79
N ILE A 181 -9.87 -13.10 7.82
CA ILE A 181 -10.09 -14.28 8.66
C ILE A 181 -11.46 -14.21 9.36
N LEU A 182 -11.80 -13.05 9.95
CA LEU A 182 -13.11 -12.88 10.58
C LEU A 182 -14.26 -13.05 9.59
N SER A 183 -14.12 -12.51 8.38
CA SER A 183 -15.10 -12.65 7.30
C SER A 183 -15.25 -14.10 6.85
N VAL A 184 -14.15 -14.84 6.71
CA VAL A 184 -14.17 -16.29 6.41
C VAL A 184 -14.86 -17.07 7.52
N ARG A 185 -14.55 -16.81 8.79
CA ARG A 185 -15.21 -17.47 9.93
C ARG A 185 -16.71 -17.22 9.95
N LYS A 186 -17.14 -15.99 9.70
CA LYS A 186 -18.56 -15.62 9.58
C LYS A 186 -19.23 -16.26 8.36
N ALA A 187 -18.51 -16.39 7.24
CA ALA A 187 -19.02 -17.07 6.06
C ALA A 187 -19.17 -18.58 6.29
N MET A 188 -18.31 -19.20 7.09
CA MET A 188 -18.42 -20.61 7.44
C MET A 188 -19.59 -20.90 8.39
N SER A 189 -20.03 -19.96 9.22
CA SER A 189 -21.14 -20.17 10.16
C SER A 189 -22.54 -20.13 9.53
N ASN A 190 -22.68 -19.62 8.31
CA ASN A 190 -23.96 -19.56 7.58
C ASN A 190 -23.95 -20.59 6.46
N ASP A 191 -24.93 -21.48 6.33
CA ASP A 191 -24.86 -22.54 5.30
C ASP A 191 -25.15 -22.06 3.87
N LEU A 192 -25.79 -20.90 3.72
CA LEU A 192 -26.13 -20.32 2.42
C LEU A 192 -25.00 -19.42 1.86
N PRO A 193 -24.83 -19.33 0.53
CA PRO A 193 -23.98 -18.33 -0.09
C PRO A 193 -24.37 -16.90 0.32
N THR A 194 -23.40 -16.09 0.72
CA THR A 194 -23.60 -14.68 1.13
C THR A 194 -22.93 -13.68 0.17
N ALA A 195 -22.47 -14.18 -0.98
CA ALA A 195 -21.97 -13.35 -2.06
C ALA A 195 -23.15 -12.83 -2.88
N ILE A 196 -23.19 -11.51 -3.10
CA ILE A 196 -24.15 -10.87 -4.00
C ILE A 196 -23.38 -10.57 -5.29
N GLU A 197 -23.69 -11.30 -6.36
CA GLU A 197 -23.13 -11.03 -7.68
C GLU A 197 -23.88 -9.87 -8.33
N ALA A 198 -23.14 -8.92 -8.92
CA ALA A 198 -23.78 -7.82 -9.66
C ALA A 198 -24.45 -8.38 -10.92
N GLY A 199 -25.79 -8.48 -10.90
CA GLY A 199 -26.60 -8.99 -12.01
C GLY A 199 -27.18 -10.41 -11.82
N GLY A 200 -27.03 -11.03 -10.65
CA GLY A 200 -27.71 -12.30 -10.35
C GLY A 200 -29.23 -12.14 -10.27
N PRO A 201 -30.02 -13.21 -10.53
CA PRO A 201 -31.48 -13.13 -10.44
C PRO A 201 -31.86 -12.72 -9.02
N GLN A 202 -32.61 -11.63 -8.88
CA GLN A 202 -33.26 -11.29 -7.62
C GLN A 202 -34.14 -12.47 -7.26
N GLU A 203 -33.83 -13.16 -6.16
CA GLU A 203 -34.75 -14.16 -5.61
C GLU A 203 -36.08 -13.46 -5.36
N VAL A 204 -37.08 -13.83 -6.18
CA VAL A 204 -38.46 -13.41 -6.03
C VAL A 204 -38.89 -13.95 -4.68
N GLY A 205 -39.10 -13.05 -3.72
CA GLY A 205 -39.62 -13.40 -2.41
C GLY A 205 -40.93 -14.15 -2.57
N HIS A 206 -40.95 -15.40 -2.13
CA HIS A 206 -42.18 -16.12 -1.88
C HIS A 206 -42.82 -15.53 -0.62
N ALA A 207 -43.94 -14.82 -0.83
CA ALA A 207 -45.01 -14.68 0.15
C ALA A 207 -46.08 -15.75 -0.13
#